data_AF-A0A8G2IWA3-F1
#
_entry.id   AF-A0A8G2IWA3-F1
#
_cell.length_a   1.000
_cell.length_b   1.000
_cell.length_c   1.000
_cell.angle_alpha   90.00
_cell.angle_beta   90.00
_cell.angle_gamma   90.00
#
_symmetry.space_group_name_H-M   'P 1'
#
loop_
_entity.id
_entity.type
_entity.pdbx_description
1 polymer ?
#
loop_
_entity_poly.entity_id
_entity_poly.type
_entity_poly.pdbx_seq_one_letter_code
_entity_poly.pdbx_strand_id
1 'polypeptide(L)'
;MKEKKRVYEALVDGAMEGLTDEALYDFVKTRCPKATSRKIVRASLLALTDPHLRDRNILDVIYALAIKHRLDDGVLDDGEDEGPDEQTQSSQAANQNMPQLS
;
A
#
# COMPACT_ATOMS: atom_id res chain seq x y z
N MET A 1 4.30 -0.33 7.28
CA MET A 1 5.20 -0.08 6.11
C MET A 1 5.29 -1.23 5.10
N LYS A 2 5.25 -2.51 5.51
CA LYS A 2 5.51 -3.65 4.61
C LYS A 2 4.44 -3.85 3.53
N GLU A 3 3.16 -3.66 3.84
CA GLU A 3 2.08 -3.94 2.88
C GLU A 3 2.01 -2.95 1.71
N LYS A 4 2.17 -1.64 1.93
CA LYS A 4 2.18 -0.65 0.85
C LYS A 4 3.31 -0.93 -0.15
N LYS A 5 4.48 -1.32 0.38
CA LYS A 5 5.63 -1.74 -0.43
C LYS A 5 5.36 -3.04 -1.20
N ARG A 6 4.66 -4.02 -0.61
CA ARG A 6 4.27 -5.25 -1.31
C ARG A 6 3.28 -5.00 -2.44
N VAL A 7 2.33 -4.08 -2.27
CA VAL A 7 1.40 -3.69 -3.35
C VAL A 7 2.16 -2.99 -4.47
N TYR A 8 3.11 -2.12 -4.12
CA TYR A 8 3.99 -1.48 -5.10
C TYR A 8 4.84 -2.49 -5.87
N GLU A 9 5.51 -3.42 -5.18
CA GLU A 9 6.29 -4.49 -5.81
C GLU A 9 5.41 -5.34 -6.74
N ALA A 10 4.18 -5.68 -6.32
CA ALA A 10 3.25 -6.41 -7.18
C ALA A 10 2.80 -5.61 -8.41
N LEU A 11 2.61 -4.29 -8.28
CA LEU A 11 2.28 -3.42 -9.41
C LEU A 11 3.43 -3.36 -10.42
N VAL A 12 4.66 -3.20 -9.95
CA VAL A 12 5.85 -3.16 -10.80
C VAL A 12 6.05 -4.52 -11.47
N ASP A 13 6.01 -5.62 -10.72
CA ASP A 13 6.18 -6.97 -11.28
C ASP A 13 5.10 -7.28 -12.34
N GLY A 14 3.83 -6.98 -12.06
CA GLY A 14 2.76 -7.20 -13.03
C GLY A 14 2.90 -6.35 -14.29
N ALA A 15 3.32 -5.09 -14.14
CA ALA A 15 3.59 -4.23 -15.29
C ALA A 15 4.83 -4.68 -16.08
N MET A 16 5.85 -5.24 -15.41
CA MET A 16 7.02 -5.87 -16.07
C MET A 16 6.64 -7.12 -16.84
N GLU A 17 5.65 -7.88 -16.37
CA GLU A 17 5.06 -9.02 -17.09
C GLU A 17 4.17 -8.59 -18.28
N GLY A 18 3.94 -7.27 -18.45
CA GLY A 18 3.13 -6.71 -19.53
C GLY A 18 1.62 -6.72 -19.24
N LEU A 19 1.21 -6.89 -17.99
CA LEU A 19 -0.19 -6.81 -17.57
C LEU A 19 -0.65 -5.35 -17.51
N THR A 20 -1.86 -5.09 -17.97
CA THR A 20 -2.48 -3.76 -17.96
C THR A 20 -3.90 -3.80 -17.42
N ASP A 21 -4.43 -2.64 -17.00
CA ASP A 21 -5.82 -2.46 -16.56
C ASP A 21 -6.32 -3.54 -15.57
N GLU A 22 -7.41 -4.23 -15.91
CA GLU A 22 -8.05 -5.25 -15.08
C GLU A 22 -7.14 -6.45 -14.82
N ALA A 23 -6.33 -6.86 -15.81
CA ALA A 23 -5.40 -7.96 -15.63
C ALA A 23 -4.31 -7.61 -14.59
N LEU A 24 -3.84 -6.36 -14.59
CA LEU A 24 -2.90 -5.88 -13.58
C LEU A 24 -3.57 -5.78 -12.21
N TYR A 25 -4.82 -5.31 -12.15
CA TYR A 25 -5.58 -5.26 -10.91
C TYR A 25 -5.80 -6.64 -10.30
N ASP A 26 -6.22 -7.62 -11.10
CA ASP A 26 -6.45 -9.00 -10.68
C ASP A 26 -5.17 -9.68 -10.21
N PHE A 27 -4.05 -9.41 -10.89
CA PHE A 27 -2.73 -9.88 -10.45
C PHE A 27 -2.36 -9.33 -9.08
N VAL A 28 -2.52 -8.02 -8.88
CA VAL A 28 -2.25 -7.36 -7.59
C VAL A 28 -3.18 -7.90 -6.51
N LYS A 29 -4.46 -8.13 -6.81
CA LYS A 29 -5.43 -8.72 -5.87
C LYS A 29 -5.10 -10.16 -5.51
N THR A 30 -4.62 -10.95 -6.46
CA THR A 30 -4.21 -12.34 -6.23
C THR A 30 -3.02 -12.40 -5.29
N ARG A 31 -2.02 -11.52 -5.48
CA ARG A 31 -0.81 -11.49 -4.66
C ARG A 31 -1.00 -10.76 -3.32
N CYS A 32 -1.88 -9.75 -3.31
CA CYS A 32 -2.20 -8.90 -2.17
C CYS A 32 -3.73 -8.77 -2.03
N PRO A 33 -4.43 -9.74 -1.42
CA PRO A 33 -5.90 -9.70 -1.31
C PRO A 33 -6.42 -8.49 -0.51
N LYS A 34 -5.59 -7.92 0.37
CA LYS A 34 -5.88 -6.70 1.13
C LYS A 34 -5.68 -5.39 0.35
N ALA A 35 -5.30 -5.45 -0.93
CA ALA A 35 -5.14 -4.28 -1.78
C ALA A 35 -6.53 -3.71 -2.11
N THR A 36 -6.81 -2.50 -1.63
CA THR A 36 -7.99 -1.73 -2.02
C THR A 36 -7.59 -0.71 -3.10
N SER A 37 -8.56 -0.19 -3.86
CA SER A 37 -8.34 0.90 -4.82
C SER A 37 -7.51 2.04 -4.21
N ARG A 38 -7.86 2.52 -3.01
CA ARG A 38 -7.07 3.53 -2.26
C ARG A 38 -5.61 3.12 -2.00
N LYS A 39 -5.34 1.84 -1.70
CA LYS A 39 -3.97 1.33 -1.52
C LYS A 39 -3.21 1.25 -2.84
N ILE A 40 -3.87 0.89 -3.94
CA ILE A 40 -3.28 0.85 -5.29
C ILE A 40 -2.87 2.26 -5.72
N VAL A 41 -3.76 3.25 -5.56
CA VAL A 41 -3.43 4.66 -5.87
C VAL A 41 -2.25 5.14 -5.03
N ARG A 42 -2.26 4.89 -3.71
CA ARG A 42 -1.13 5.28 -2.82
C ARG A 42 0.18 4.56 -3.18
N ALA A 43 0.13 3.27 -3.52
CA ALA A 43 1.31 2.52 -3.95
C ALA A 43 1.85 3.06 -5.29
N SER A 44 0.97 3.47 -6.19
CA SER A 44 1.36 4.08 -7.48
C SER A 44 2.07 5.42 -7.29
N LEU A 45 1.75 6.19 -6.25
CA LEU A 45 2.49 7.42 -5.95
C LEU A 45 3.93 7.16 -5.48
N LEU A 46 4.22 6.00 -4.87
CA LEU A 46 5.59 5.63 -4.50
C LEU A 46 6.50 5.49 -5.72
N ALA A 47 5.93 5.12 -6.88
CA ALA A 47 6.64 5.06 -8.16
C ALA A 47 7.25 6.42 -8.57
N LEU A 48 6.65 7.55 -8.17
CA LEU A 48 7.20 8.89 -8.46
C LEU A 48 8.47 9.19 -7.67
N THR A 49 8.60 8.56 -6.50
CA THR A 49 9.72 8.77 -5.57
C THR A 49 10.80 7.70 -5.70
N ASP A 50 10.58 6.66 -6.51
CA ASP A 50 11.54 5.58 -6.69
C ASP A 50 12.56 5.93 -7.78
N PRO A 51 13.84 6.15 -7.43
CA PRO A 51 14.88 6.48 -8.41
C PRO A 51 15.25 5.31 -9.33
N HIS A 52 14.86 4.07 -8.98
CA HIS A 52 15.16 2.86 -9.74
C HIS A 52 14.11 2.56 -10.81
N LEU A 53 12.89 3.08 -10.67
CA LEU A 53 11.82 2.89 -11.65
C LEU A 53 11.85 4.01 -12.69
N ARG A 54 12.55 3.76 -13.81
CA ARG A 54 12.74 4.75 -14.90
C ARG A 54 12.05 4.37 -16.20
N ASP A 55 11.47 3.17 -16.26
CA ASP A 55 10.78 2.71 -17.44
C ASP A 55 9.44 3.44 -17.58
N ARG A 56 9.32 4.25 -18.63
CA ARG A 56 8.10 5.00 -18.93
C ARG A 56 6.90 4.10 -19.14
N ASN A 57 7.08 2.95 -19.77
CA ASN A 57 5.96 2.07 -20.06
C ASN A 57 5.37 1.51 -18.77
N ILE A 58 6.23 1.09 -17.83
CA ILE A 58 5.80 0.61 -16.52
C ILE A 58 5.08 1.71 -15.74
N LEU A 59 5.66 2.92 -15.73
CA LEU A 59 5.06 4.08 -15.08
C LEU A 59 3.69 4.41 -15.69
N ASP A 60 3.58 4.46 -17.02
CA ASP A 60 2.33 4.75 -17.71
C ASP A 60 1.24 3.72 -17.38
N VAL A 61 1.59 2.43 -17.36
CA VAL A 61 0.65 1.36 -17.00
C VAL A 61 0.17 1.50 -15.55
N ILE A 62 1.09 1.72 -14.61
CA ILE A 62 0.75 1.87 -13.18
C ILE A 62 -0.12 3.12 -12.96
N TYR A 63 0.20 4.25 -13.60
CA TYR A 63 -0.57 5.48 -13.45
C TYR A 63 -1.92 5.42 -14.16
N ALA A 64 -2.02 4.80 -15.33
CA ALA A 64 -3.29 4.59 -16.01
C ALA A 64 -4.26 3.84 -15.09
N LEU A 65 -3.79 2.75 -14.46
CA LEU A 65 -4.57 1.99 -13.50
C LEU A 65 -4.97 2.84 -12.28
N ALA A 66 -4.03 3.59 -11.70
CA ALA A 66 -4.31 4.44 -10.55
C ALA A 66 -5.34 5.54 -10.84
N ILE A 67 -5.25 6.18 -12.02
CA ILE A 67 -6.18 7.21 -12.46
C ILE A 67 -7.58 6.61 -12.64
N LYS A 68 -7.68 5.45 -13.28
CA LYS A 68 -8.96 4.73 -13.47
C LYS A 68 -9.65 4.48 -12.13
N HIS A 69 -8.93 3.89 -11.17
CA HIS A 69 -9.47 3.67 -9.83
C HIS A 69 -9.84 4.95 -9.09
N ARG A 70 -9.11 6.05 -9.31
CA ARG A 70 -9.44 7.35 -8.70
C ARG A 70 -10.72 7.95 -9.27
N LEU A 71 -10.98 7.76 -10.56
CA LEU A 71 -12.20 8.23 -11.22
C LEU A 71 -13.41 7.38 -10.80
N ASP A 72 -13.21 6.08 -10.60
CA ASP A 72 -14.26 5.15 -10.19
C ASP A 72 -14.64 5.30 -8.70
N ASP A 73 -13.67 5.58 -7.81
CA ASP A 73 -13.90 5.67 -6.36
C ASP A 73 -14.52 7.01 -5.89
N GLY A 74 -14.84 7.94 -6.80
CA GLY A 74 -15.67 9.11 -6.50
C GLY A 74 -15.24 9.94 -5.28
N VAL A 75 -14.24 10.81 -5.47
CA VAL A 75 -13.82 11.86 -4.51
C VAL A 75 -13.35 11.31 -3.16
N LEU A 76 -12.03 11.25 -2.99
CA LEU A 76 -11.39 10.91 -1.72
C LEU A 76 -11.92 11.83 -0.61
N ASP A 77 -12.66 11.24 0.33
CA ASP A 77 -12.75 11.72 1.70
C ASP A 77 -11.31 11.85 2.23
N ASP A 78 -10.94 13.10 2.52
CA ASP A 78 -9.65 13.51 3.07
C ASP A 78 -9.61 13.16 4.57
N GLY A 79 -9.88 11.89 4.87
CA GLY A 79 -9.84 11.30 6.20
C GLY A 79 -8.54 10.53 6.37
N GLU A 80 -7.72 11.02 7.31
CA GLU A 80 -6.56 10.38 7.88
C GLU A 80 -6.88 8.91 8.23
N ASP A 81 -6.07 7.99 7.72
CA ASP A 81 -6.02 6.61 8.24
C ASP A 81 -4.57 6.32 8.57
N GLU A 82 -4.12 6.98 9.64
CA GLU A 82 -3.18 6.37 10.59
C GLU A 82 -4.03 5.71 11.69
N GLY A 83 -4.30 4.42 11.54
CA GLY A 83 -4.80 3.54 12.58
C GLY A 83 -3.91 2.28 12.64
N PRO A 84 -3.49 1.82 13.83
CA PRO A 84 -2.30 0.98 13.98
C PRO A 84 -2.55 -0.46 13.54
N ASP A 85 -1.58 -1.04 12.83
CA ASP A 85 -1.40 -2.49 12.74
C ASP A 85 -1.45 -3.06 14.18
N GLU A 86 -2.50 -3.83 14.47
CA GLU A 86 -2.75 -4.42 15.79
C GLU A 86 -1.48 -5.03 16.39
N GLN A 87 -1.12 -4.52 17.58
CA GLN A 87 -0.20 -5.14 18.50
C GLN A 87 -0.67 -6.55 18.84
N THR A 88 0.08 -7.57 18.43
CA THR A 88 0.21 -8.78 19.25
C THR A 88 1.59 -8.75 19.92
N GLN A 89 1.80 -7.77 20.80
CA GLN A 89 2.84 -7.83 21.81
C GLN A 89 2.32 -8.65 22.99
N SER A 90 2.49 -9.97 22.90
CA SER A 90 2.41 -10.85 24.07
C SER A 90 3.65 -10.59 24.94
N SER A 91 3.56 -9.62 25.85
CA SER A 91 4.51 -9.41 26.95
C SER A 91 3.83 -8.64 28.07
N GLN A 92 2.85 -9.26 28.73
CA GLN A 92 2.37 -8.76 30.01
C GLN A 92 3.30 -9.21 31.15
N ALA A 93 3.48 -8.27 32.07
CA ALA A 93 3.92 -8.41 33.46
C ALA A 93 5.42 -8.38 33.75
N ALA A 94 5.98 -7.17 33.87
CA ALA A 94 6.83 -6.80 35.00
C ALA A 94 7.01 -5.28 35.06
N ASN A 95 6.17 -4.58 35.84
CA ASN A 95 6.54 -3.32 36.50
C ASN A 95 5.45 -2.93 37.51
N GLN A 96 5.73 -3.14 38.80
CA GLN A 96 5.15 -2.34 39.88
C GLN A 96 6.30 -1.59 40.55
N ASN A 97 6.16 -0.27 40.62
CA ASN A 97 7.19 0.70 40.94
C ASN A 97 6.93 1.36 42.31
N MET A 98 7.72 0.97 43.33
CA MET A 98 8.33 1.75 44.43
C MET A 98 7.45 2.77 45.27
N PRO A 99 8.03 3.53 46.23
CA PRO A 99 7.90 3.41 47.70
C PRO A 99 6.88 4.37 48.36
N GLN A 100 6.62 4.22 49.67
CA GLN A 100 6.08 5.29 50.51
C GLN A 100 6.76 5.33 51.89
N LEU A 101 7.19 6.53 52.29
CA LEU A 101 7.73 6.88 53.61
C LEU A 101 6.61 6.92 54.68
N SER A 102 6.94 6.54 55.91
CA SER A 102 6.59 7.23 57.16
C SER A 102 7.56 6.81 58.25
#